data_AF-A0A959QTE8-F1
#
_entry.id   AF-A0A959QTE8-F1
#
_cell.length_a   1.000
_cell.length_b   1.000
_cell.length_c   1.000
_cell.angle_alpha   90.00
_cell.angle_beta   90.00
_cell.angle_gamma   90.00
#
_symmetry.space_group_name_H-M   'P 1'
#
loop_
_entity.id
_entity.type
_entity.pdbx_description
1 polymer ?
#
loop_
_entity_poly.entity_id
_entity_poly.type
_entity_poly.pdbx_seq_one_letter_code
_entity_poly.pdbx_strand_id
1 'polypeptide(L)'
;MKRIFTLVCLTLVAQFTSINNADATIYTVVQSGPWSDSNTWQGMNRPPWTITAGNEVIITGPFNVILDSSVTFTGVGSKLELNAGAKILPGIDPTYFSFNGGELLGDGSIDVDSVYANFSTGGGFGFTGTLFANNFVYAALTSSQLVTLDIRKSLILRTTVDLGPGTLEIENGCTIYCEGGSIPLVSPSQINLFQPYHVVYRNAATTTGKELTGINILDIEVASGLGNTVTLSTQLKIQTTLKLTSGTLDLNGNSLIFEPFGKLSAGGAGDIASTSGASIRVNANSGLDDALRFSTTANTIDSLVINCSGTGAKVKIAGDVNVNVICQLQAGMVELNDATLFITTGALLSGGDNANHFSTLGKGKLAQHVAPNQTRVYPVGTGTEYAPASVKGNPNNTQGMVLVSAREEVLSNGTYGYNIDDKQPMVKHTWTISSAITATLDLDIELFWHASQEINSFDRSKCYIAKNSTGTWDDLTPSGATTQNGMFRQVRAGLSSLSEFAVFDQNTALSVQELNKQNNISIYPNPAHNVLHIDGKADGYATIYSITGQAIVTTNITKGDNSIDISHLPAGNYQVKIDTDETTTHRFTKQ
;
A
#
# COMPACT_ATOMS: atom_id res chain seq x y z
N MET A 1 -97.79 29.59 1.99
CA MET A 1 -97.88 28.13 1.79
C MET A 1 -96.86 27.75 0.72
N LYS A 2 -96.04 26.71 0.97
CA LYS A 2 -94.98 26.09 0.12
C LYS A 2 -93.51 26.40 0.46
N ARG A 3 -92.99 25.49 1.30
CA ARG A 3 -91.81 24.62 1.11
C ARG A 3 -90.41 25.23 1.04
N ILE A 4 -89.76 25.07 2.19
CA ILE A 4 -88.34 24.89 2.51
C ILE A 4 -87.60 24.05 1.45
N PHE A 5 -86.47 24.58 0.97
CA PHE A 5 -85.29 23.81 0.60
C PHE A 5 -84.07 24.53 1.19
N THR A 6 -83.37 23.83 2.07
CA THR A 6 -82.15 24.24 2.74
C THR A 6 -81.03 24.43 1.71
N LEU A 7 -80.55 25.67 1.54
CA LEU A 7 -79.34 25.96 0.78
C LEU A 7 -78.19 26.13 1.80
N VAL A 8 -77.26 25.17 1.78
CA VAL A 8 -76.02 25.25 2.56
C VAL A 8 -75.19 26.40 2.00
N CYS A 9 -74.95 27.41 2.83
CA CYS A 9 -74.05 28.52 2.55
C CYS A 9 -72.61 28.01 2.67
N LEU A 10 -71.92 27.85 1.55
CA LEU A 10 -70.47 27.72 1.52
C LEU A 10 -69.89 29.05 1.03
N THR A 11 -69.48 29.89 1.98
CA THR A 11 -68.71 31.10 1.71
C THR A 11 -67.33 30.70 1.19
N LEU A 12 -67.15 30.72 -0.13
CA LEU A 12 -65.83 30.70 -0.74
C LEU A 12 -65.19 32.07 -0.54
N VAL A 13 -64.39 32.21 0.52
CA VAL A 13 -63.48 33.35 0.66
C VAL A 13 -62.37 33.15 -0.37
N ALA A 14 -62.47 33.80 -1.52
CA ALA A 14 -61.33 33.99 -2.41
C ALA A 14 -60.34 34.91 -1.69
N GLN A 15 -59.39 34.31 -0.97
CA GLN A 15 -58.16 35.02 -0.64
C GLN A 15 -57.43 35.23 -1.96
N PHE A 16 -57.57 36.43 -2.53
CA PHE A 16 -56.55 36.96 -3.41
C PHE A 16 -55.28 37.13 -2.57
N THR A 17 -54.48 36.08 -2.49
CA THR A 17 -53.06 36.26 -2.25
C THR A 17 -52.55 37.01 -3.47
N SER A 18 -52.20 38.28 -3.29
CA SER A 18 -51.37 38.99 -4.25
C SER A 18 -50.09 38.18 -4.40
N ILE A 19 -49.98 37.39 -5.47
CA ILE A 19 -48.68 36.96 -5.96
C ILE A 19 -48.02 38.27 -6.37
N ASN A 20 -47.13 38.80 -5.52
CA ASN A 20 -46.15 39.77 -5.96
C ASN A 20 -45.28 39.04 -6.99
N ASN A 21 -45.71 39.05 -8.25
CA ASN A 21 -44.76 38.90 -9.34
C ASN A 21 -43.82 40.09 -9.17
N ALA A 22 -42.63 39.86 -8.63
CA ALA A 22 -41.56 40.80 -8.82
C ALA A 22 -41.38 40.93 -10.34
N ASP A 23 -41.61 42.12 -10.89
CA ASP A 23 -41.46 42.34 -12.32
C ASP A 23 -40.02 41.98 -12.74
N ALA A 24 -39.91 41.20 -13.82
CA ALA A 24 -38.63 40.90 -14.46
C ALA A 24 -37.91 42.22 -14.78
N THR A 25 -36.73 42.41 -14.20
CA THR A 25 -35.94 43.63 -14.38
C THR A 25 -34.72 43.34 -15.25
N ILE A 26 -34.51 44.17 -16.27
CA ILE A 26 -33.33 44.12 -17.15
C ILE A 26 -32.37 45.25 -16.75
N TYR A 27 -31.15 44.88 -16.39
CA TYR A 27 -30.06 45.80 -16.08
C TYR A 27 -29.11 45.86 -17.27
N THR A 28 -29.07 47.00 -17.96
CA THR A 28 -28.23 47.19 -19.15
C THR A 28 -27.09 48.15 -18.85
N VAL A 29 -25.87 47.79 -19.23
CA VAL A 29 -24.71 48.67 -19.11
C VAL A 29 -24.82 49.88 -20.06
N VAL A 30 -24.37 51.07 -19.63
CA VAL A 30 -24.32 52.28 -20.48
C VAL A 30 -22.94 52.91 -20.57
N GLN A 31 -22.04 52.57 -19.65
CA GLN A 31 -20.63 53.00 -19.66
C GLN A 31 -19.77 51.97 -18.92
N SER A 32 -18.44 52.05 -19.10
CA SER A 32 -17.51 51.24 -18.30
C SER A 32 -17.45 51.75 -16.86
N GLY A 33 -17.31 50.84 -15.89
CA GLY A 33 -17.25 51.20 -14.49
C GLY A 33 -17.41 50.00 -13.56
N PRO A 34 -17.36 50.21 -12.23
CA PRO A 34 -17.62 49.16 -11.26
C PRO A 34 -19.06 48.65 -11.33
N TRP A 35 -19.28 47.37 -11.01
CA TRP A 35 -20.61 46.78 -10.91
C TRP A 35 -21.47 47.51 -9.87
N SER A 36 -20.87 47.94 -8.75
CA SER A 36 -21.58 48.68 -7.69
C SER A 36 -21.97 50.12 -8.06
N ASP A 37 -21.37 50.74 -9.08
CA ASP A 37 -21.65 52.12 -9.45
C ASP A 37 -22.95 52.21 -10.25
N SER A 38 -23.93 52.96 -9.74
CA SER A 38 -25.20 53.18 -10.42
C SER A 38 -25.03 53.82 -11.81
N ASN A 39 -24.00 54.65 -12.02
CA ASN A 39 -23.77 55.31 -13.31
C ASN A 39 -23.36 54.32 -14.42
N THR A 40 -22.85 53.15 -14.06
CA THR A 40 -22.54 52.06 -15.02
C THR A 40 -23.79 51.57 -15.72
N TRP A 41 -24.97 51.72 -15.11
CA TRP A 41 -26.21 51.07 -15.52
C TRP A 41 -27.29 52.04 -15.98
N GLN A 42 -28.06 51.60 -16.98
CA GLN A 42 -29.15 52.38 -17.55
C GLN A 42 -30.14 52.83 -16.47
N GLY A 43 -30.50 54.11 -16.50
CA GLY A 43 -31.44 54.69 -15.54
C GLY A 43 -30.90 54.79 -14.10
N MET A 44 -29.58 54.67 -13.91
CA MET A 44 -28.94 54.62 -12.58
C MET A 44 -29.44 53.45 -11.72
N ASN A 45 -29.94 52.39 -12.35
CA ASN A 45 -30.46 51.21 -11.68
C ASN A 45 -29.44 50.07 -11.78
N ARG A 46 -28.67 49.85 -10.71
CA ARG A 46 -27.66 48.78 -10.69
C ARG A 46 -28.26 47.39 -10.38
N PRO A 47 -27.68 46.30 -10.91
CA PRO A 47 -28.05 44.97 -10.51
C PRO A 47 -27.77 44.73 -9.01
N PRO A 48 -28.62 43.96 -8.31
CA PRO A 48 -28.33 43.47 -6.98
C PRO A 48 -27.19 42.46 -6.98
N TRP A 49 -26.64 42.17 -5.79
CA TRP A 49 -25.60 41.14 -5.62
C TRP A 49 -26.14 39.71 -5.77
N THR A 50 -27.45 39.55 -5.60
CA THR A 50 -28.17 38.31 -5.89
C THR A 50 -29.17 38.58 -7.00
N ILE A 51 -28.90 38.07 -8.19
CA ILE A 51 -29.80 38.11 -9.34
C ILE A 51 -30.76 36.93 -9.21
N THR A 52 -32.02 37.25 -8.94
CA THR A 52 -33.09 36.26 -8.73
C THR A 52 -33.83 35.94 -10.04
N ALA A 53 -34.75 34.97 -9.98
CA ALA A 53 -35.56 34.51 -11.11
C ALA A 53 -36.13 35.67 -11.95
N GLY A 54 -36.00 35.54 -13.27
CA GLY A 54 -36.48 36.52 -14.26
C GLY A 54 -35.71 37.84 -14.34
N ASN A 55 -34.63 38.05 -13.57
CA ASN A 55 -33.81 39.26 -13.70
C ASN A 55 -32.63 39.03 -14.64
N GLU A 56 -32.37 40.00 -15.51
CA GLU A 56 -31.36 39.88 -16.56
C GLU A 56 -30.30 40.98 -16.43
N VAL A 57 -29.03 40.61 -16.54
CA VAL A 57 -27.90 41.52 -16.64
C VAL A 57 -27.33 41.41 -18.04
N ILE A 58 -27.42 42.49 -18.82
CA ILE A 58 -26.97 42.54 -20.22
C ILE A 58 -25.83 43.56 -20.33
N ILE A 59 -24.67 43.06 -20.76
CA ILE A 59 -23.48 43.87 -21.02
C ILE A 59 -23.19 43.76 -22.52
N THR A 60 -23.56 44.79 -23.29
CA THR A 60 -23.39 44.79 -24.76
C THR A 60 -22.56 45.99 -25.20
N GLY A 61 -21.60 45.74 -26.09
CA GLY A 61 -20.65 46.75 -26.59
C GLY A 61 -19.29 46.64 -25.89
N PRO A 62 -18.28 47.45 -26.25
CA PRO A 62 -16.91 47.29 -25.74
C PRO A 62 -16.74 47.86 -24.32
N PHE A 63 -17.76 47.72 -23.47
CA PHE A 63 -17.71 48.20 -22.09
C PHE A 63 -17.01 47.21 -21.18
N ASN A 64 -16.24 47.75 -20.24
CA ASN A 64 -15.57 47.00 -19.19
C ASN A 64 -16.30 47.22 -17.87
N VAL A 65 -16.86 46.15 -17.30
CA VAL A 65 -17.47 46.17 -15.96
C VAL A 65 -16.46 45.57 -14.97
N ILE A 66 -16.12 46.29 -13.91
CA ILE A 66 -15.24 45.79 -12.86
C ILE A 66 -16.10 45.07 -11.81
N LEU A 67 -15.86 43.77 -11.59
CA LEU A 67 -16.54 43.01 -10.54
C LEU A 67 -15.89 43.33 -9.19
N ASP A 68 -16.52 44.21 -8.42
CA ASP A 68 -16.01 44.72 -7.14
C ASP A 68 -16.64 44.06 -5.90
N SER A 69 -17.61 43.17 -6.10
CA SER A 69 -18.12 42.25 -5.08
C SER A 69 -18.66 40.99 -5.75
N SER A 70 -18.77 39.89 -5.00
CA SER A 70 -19.27 38.62 -5.51
C SER A 70 -20.76 38.68 -5.85
N VAL A 71 -21.14 38.05 -6.97
CA VAL A 71 -22.51 38.04 -7.48
C VAL A 71 -23.03 36.61 -7.59
N THR A 72 -24.27 36.41 -7.17
CA THR A 72 -24.96 35.11 -7.25
C THR A 72 -26.15 35.19 -8.18
N PHE A 73 -26.27 34.23 -9.10
CA PHE A 73 -27.42 34.01 -9.95
C PHE A 73 -28.21 32.81 -9.43
N THR A 74 -29.51 33.00 -9.19
CA THR A 74 -30.39 31.97 -8.63
C THR A 74 -31.79 32.05 -9.20
N GLY A 75 -32.40 30.87 -9.38
CA GLY A 75 -33.74 30.74 -9.95
C GLY A 75 -33.77 30.81 -11.48
N VAL A 76 -34.83 30.26 -12.04
CA VAL A 76 -35.05 30.14 -13.49
C VAL A 76 -35.16 31.52 -14.13
N GLY A 77 -34.48 31.73 -15.26
CA GLY A 77 -34.49 32.99 -15.99
C GLY A 77 -33.69 34.13 -15.36
N SER A 78 -32.92 33.88 -14.29
CA SER A 78 -31.83 34.81 -13.92
C SER A 78 -30.74 34.71 -14.99
N LYS A 79 -30.25 35.82 -15.54
CA LYS A 79 -29.36 35.79 -16.72
C LYS A 79 -28.19 36.76 -16.61
N LEU A 80 -27.01 36.32 -17.04
CA LEU A 80 -25.87 37.16 -17.40
C LEU A 80 -25.55 36.97 -18.89
N GLU A 81 -25.56 38.05 -19.65
CA GLU A 81 -25.31 38.04 -21.08
C GLU A 81 -24.25 39.09 -21.46
N LEU A 82 -23.14 38.65 -22.07
CA LEU A 82 -22.04 39.51 -22.51
C LEU A 82 -21.86 39.42 -24.02
N ASN A 83 -22.09 40.53 -24.74
CA ASN A 83 -22.04 40.54 -26.20
C ASN A 83 -21.13 41.64 -26.76
N ALA A 84 -20.66 41.45 -27.98
CA ALA A 84 -20.04 42.49 -28.81
C ALA A 84 -18.78 43.12 -28.17
N GLY A 85 -17.89 42.27 -27.64
CA GLY A 85 -16.60 42.67 -27.06
C GLY A 85 -16.68 43.14 -25.61
N ALA A 86 -17.82 42.96 -24.95
CA ALA A 86 -18.00 43.24 -23.54
C ALA A 86 -17.02 42.45 -22.65
N LYS A 87 -16.54 43.09 -21.58
CA LYS A 87 -15.63 42.47 -20.63
C LYS A 87 -16.09 42.65 -19.20
N ILE A 88 -15.95 41.59 -18.40
CA ILE A 88 -15.90 41.69 -16.95
C ILE A 88 -14.44 41.54 -16.52
N LEU A 89 -13.96 42.51 -15.76
CA LEU A 89 -12.60 42.56 -15.23
C LEU A 89 -12.62 42.33 -13.71
N PRO A 90 -11.53 41.79 -13.14
CA PRO A 90 -11.46 41.57 -11.71
C PRO A 90 -11.36 42.90 -10.95
N GLY A 91 -11.99 42.96 -9.77
CA GLY A 91 -11.79 44.02 -8.79
C GLY A 91 -10.47 43.89 -8.04
N ILE A 92 -10.29 44.70 -7.00
CA ILE A 92 -9.10 44.67 -6.13
C ILE A 92 -9.14 43.41 -5.23
N ASP A 93 -10.31 43.09 -4.70
CA ASP A 93 -10.51 41.93 -3.84
C ASP A 93 -10.89 40.68 -4.66
N PRO A 94 -10.60 39.46 -4.18
CA PRO A 94 -11.04 38.23 -4.83
C PRO A 94 -12.58 38.14 -4.86
N THR A 95 -13.16 38.31 -6.04
CA THR A 95 -14.61 38.22 -6.28
C THR A 95 -14.98 37.01 -7.12
N TYR A 96 -16.19 36.50 -6.92
CA TYR A 96 -16.68 35.33 -7.64
C TYR A 96 -18.05 35.52 -8.28
N PHE A 97 -18.31 34.73 -9.31
CA PHE A 97 -19.67 34.43 -9.76
C PHE A 97 -20.12 33.08 -9.22
N SER A 98 -21.33 33.02 -8.65
CA SER A 98 -21.98 31.76 -8.27
C SER A 98 -23.27 31.59 -9.06
N PHE A 99 -23.32 30.59 -9.91
CA PHE A 99 -24.51 30.17 -10.64
C PHE A 99 -25.12 28.99 -9.90
N ASN A 100 -26.27 29.21 -9.29
CA ASN A 100 -27.11 28.17 -8.67
C ASN A 100 -28.43 28.08 -9.46
N GLY A 101 -28.31 27.86 -10.76
CA GLY A 101 -29.33 28.10 -11.79
C GLY A 101 -28.97 29.30 -12.68
N GLY A 102 -29.96 29.77 -13.44
CA GLY A 102 -29.81 30.90 -14.34
C GLY A 102 -29.07 30.60 -15.64
N GLU A 103 -28.74 31.62 -16.41
CA GLU A 103 -28.12 31.50 -17.72
C GLU A 103 -26.86 32.35 -17.83
N LEU A 104 -25.80 31.78 -18.42
CA LEU A 104 -24.64 32.53 -18.87
C LEU A 104 -24.55 32.43 -20.39
N LEU A 105 -24.69 33.57 -21.07
CA LEU A 105 -24.78 33.68 -22.53
C LEU A 105 -23.80 34.71 -23.10
N GLY A 106 -23.59 34.63 -24.41
CA GLY A 106 -22.85 35.62 -25.19
C GLY A 106 -21.42 35.20 -25.54
N ASP A 107 -20.65 36.14 -26.07
CA ASP A 107 -19.32 35.95 -26.68
C ASP A 107 -18.21 36.83 -26.06
N GLY A 108 -18.51 37.53 -24.95
CA GLY A 108 -17.58 38.44 -24.29
C GLY A 108 -16.42 37.76 -23.54
N SER A 109 -15.74 38.54 -22.68
CA SER A 109 -14.65 38.05 -21.83
C SER A 109 -15.00 38.20 -20.36
N ILE A 110 -14.76 37.18 -19.55
CA ILE A 110 -14.91 37.23 -18.09
C ILE A 110 -13.56 36.91 -17.47
N ASP A 111 -13.03 37.78 -16.62
CA ASP A 111 -11.86 37.50 -15.79
C ASP A 111 -12.20 37.80 -14.33
N VAL A 112 -12.21 36.77 -13.49
CA VAL A 112 -12.61 36.86 -12.07
C VAL A 112 -11.73 35.92 -11.23
N ASP A 113 -11.79 36.05 -9.91
CA ASP A 113 -11.07 35.10 -9.06
C ASP A 113 -11.71 33.70 -9.14
N SER A 114 -13.02 33.58 -8.97
CA SER A 114 -13.65 32.27 -8.93
C SER A 114 -15.00 32.20 -9.64
N VAL A 115 -15.34 31.04 -10.20
CA VAL A 115 -16.66 30.75 -10.78
C VAL A 115 -17.19 29.43 -10.25
N TYR A 116 -18.39 29.45 -9.67
CA TYR A 116 -19.13 28.26 -9.26
C TYR A 116 -20.25 28.00 -10.27
N ALA A 117 -20.05 27.03 -11.16
CA ALA A 117 -20.94 26.79 -12.30
C ALA A 117 -21.88 25.59 -12.05
N ASN A 118 -23.08 25.89 -11.55
CA ASN A 118 -24.15 24.91 -11.34
C ASN A 118 -25.46 25.34 -12.03
N PHE A 119 -25.69 24.87 -13.25
CA PHE A 119 -26.84 25.22 -14.09
C PHE A 119 -27.95 24.14 -14.10
N SER A 120 -28.02 23.28 -13.08
CA SER A 120 -28.84 22.05 -13.06
C SER A 120 -30.37 22.23 -13.13
N THR A 121 -30.93 23.43 -12.96
CA THR A 121 -32.40 23.64 -12.82
C THR A 121 -32.88 24.83 -13.65
N GLY A 122 -33.39 24.56 -14.86
CA GLY A 122 -33.94 25.60 -15.75
C GLY A 122 -32.94 26.70 -16.11
N GLY A 123 -31.65 26.36 -16.08
CA GLY A 123 -30.53 27.23 -16.42
C GLY A 123 -29.77 26.73 -17.65
N GLY A 124 -28.95 27.59 -18.23
CA GLY A 124 -28.28 27.35 -19.51
C GLY A 124 -26.86 27.91 -19.55
N PHE A 125 -25.92 27.10 -20.03
CA PHE A 125 -24.54 27.54 -20.28
C PHE A 125 -24.32 27.68 -21.80
N GLY A 126 -24.74 28.82 -22.34
CA GLY A 126 -24.63 29.15 -23.77
C GLY A 126 -23.49 30.12 -24.08
N PHE A 127 -22.57 30.34 -23.15
CA PHE A 127 -21.43 31.22 -23.32
C PHE A 127 -20.44 30.63 -24.33
N THR A 128 -19.98 31.46 -25.25
CA THR A 128 -19.06 31.11 -26.36
C THR A 128 -17.79 31.96 -26.34
N GLY A 129 -17.67 32.85 -25.35
CA GLY A 129 -16.50 33.70 -25.17
C GLY A 129 -15.38 33.04 -24.36
N THR A 130 -14.53 33.88 -23.76
CA THR A 130 -13.39 33.44 -22.94
C THR A 130 -13.64 33.73 -21.46
N LEU A 131 -13.42 32.73 -20.61
CA LEU A 131 -13.54 32.84 -19.16
C LEU A 131 -12.22 32.47 -18.51
N PHE A 132 -11.64 33.42 -17.80
CA PHE A 132 -10.47 33.25 -16.95
C PHE A 132 -10.89 33.20 -15.48
N ALA A 133 -10.40 32.20 -14.75
CA ALA A 133 -10.64 32.09 -13.32
C ALA A 133 -9.43 31.49 -12.58
N ASN A 134 -9.15 31.98 -11.37
CA ASN A 134 -8.24 31.25 -10.48
C ASN A 134 -8.86 29.90 -10.08
N ASN A 135 -10.13 29.89 -9.68
CA ASN A 135 -10.83 28.67 -9.29
C ASN A 135 -12.13 28.50 -10.07
N PHE A 136 -12.33 27.31 -10.65
CA PHE A 136 -13.55 26.99 -11.38
C PHE A 136 -14.17 25.70 -10.85
N VAL A 137 -15.44 25.77 -10.43
CA VAL A 137 -16.21 24.59 -10.04
C VAL A 137 -17.17 24.20 -11.15
N TYR A 138 -16.89 23.08 -11.79
CA TYR A 138 -17.74 22.43 -12.77
C TYR A 138 -18.72 21.50 -12.06
N ALA A 139 -19.96 21.93 -11.85
CA ALA A 139 -20.98 21.12 -11.18
C ALA A 139 -22.04 20.58 -12.15
N ALA A 140 -22.61 21.44 -12.99
CA ALA A 140 -23.52 21.02 -14.04
C ALA A 140 -23.55 22.11 -15.11
N LEU A 141 -23.06 21.82 -16.32
CA LEU A 141 -23.25 22.68 -17.49
C LEU A 141 -24.20 21.98 -18.46
N THR A 142 -25.05 22.75 -19.14
CA THR A 142 -25.62 22.31 -20.42
C THR A 142 -24.58 22.53 -21.51
N SER A 143 -24.56 21.70 -22.56
CA SER A 143 -23.50 21.70 -23.58
C SER A 143 -23.28 23.11 -24.19
N SER A 144 -22.10 23.71 -23.98
CA SER A 144 -21.68 24.92 -24.70
C SER A 144 -21.25 24.57 -26.11
N GLN A 145 -21.35 25.54 -27.03
CA GLN A 145 -20.94 25.33 -28.41
C GLN A 145 -19.46 25.71 -28.65
N LEU A 146 -18.84 26.63 -27.89
CA LEU A 146 -17.48 27.14 -28.22
C LEU A 146 -16.72 27.86 -27.08
N VAL A 147 -17.08 27.69 -25.80
CA VAL A 147 -16.40 28.41 -24.71
C VAL A 147 -14.89 28.13 -24.66
N THR A 148 -14.07 29.12 -24.29
CA THR A 148 -12.69 28.89 -23.82
C THR A 148 -12.62 29.12 -22.32
N LEU A 149 -12.30 28.08 -21.56
CA LEU A 149 -12.06 28.15 -20.11
C LEU A 149 -10.55 28.11 -19.85
N ASP A 150 -10.02 29.14 -19.20
CA ASP A 150 -8.61 29.22 -18.79
C ASP A 150 -8.54 29.27 -17.25
N ILE A 151 -8.01 28.19 -16.66
CA ILE A 151 -8.03 27.96 -15.22
C ILE A 151 -6.63 28.06 -14.62
N ARG A 152 -6.44 29.02 -13.72
CA ARG A 152 -5.11 29.37 -13.22
C ARG A 152 -4.64 28.54 -12.03
N LYS A 153 -5.53 28.20 -11.09
CA LYS A 153 -5.16 27.53 -9.83
C LYS A 153 -5.89 26.22 -9.58
N SER A 154 -7.21 26.18 -9.75
CA SER A 154 -8.00 25.03 -9.32
C SER A 154 -9.21 24.78 -10.24
N LEU A 155 -9.31 23.56 -10.75
CA LEU A 155 -10.50 23.06 -11.45
C LEU A 155 -11.14 21.97 -10.61
N ILE A 156 -12.37 22.18 -10.15
CA ILE A 156 -13.13 21.20 -9.36
C ILE A 156 -14.22 20.57 -10.24
N LEU A 157 -14.17 19.25 -10.42
CA LEU A 157 -15.07 18.47 -11.26
C LEU A 157 -16.03 17.66 -10.39
N ARG A 158 -17.29 18.08 -10.30
CA ARG A 158 -18.34 17.29 -9.63
C ARG A 158 -19.14 16.41 -10.60
N THR A 159 -19.07 16.72 -11.89
CA THR A 159 -19.63 15.94 -12.99
C THR A 159 -18.63 15.86 -14.15
N THR A 160 -18.92 15.00 -15.12
CA THR A 160 -18.10 14.87 -16.33
C THR A 160 -18.11 16.17 -17.12
N VAL A 161 -16.93 16.63 -17.53
CA VAL A 161 -16.78 17.84 -18.34
C VAL A 161 -17.38 17.62 -19.74
N ASP A 162 -18.22 18.56 -20.18
CA ASP A 162 -18.76 18.67 -21.52
C ASP A 162 -18.81 20.14 -21.93
N LEU A 163 -17.84 20.58 -22.73
CA LEU A 163 -17.77 21.94 -23.26
C LEU A 163 -18.21 21.99 -24.73
N GLY A 164 -18.83 20.91 -25.25
CA GLY A 164 -19.02 20.73 -26.69
C GLY A 164 -17.69 20.94 -27.44
N PRO A 165 -17.66 21.66 -28.58
CA PRO A 165 -16.42 22.03 -29.28
C PRO A 165 -15.53 23.09 -28.59
N GLY A 166 -15.84 23.48 -27.35
CA GLY A 166 -15.05 24.45 -26.59
C GLY A 166 -13.66 23.94 -26.17
N THR A 167 -12.88 24.84 -25.55
CA THR A 167 -11.51 24.59 -25.09
C THR A 167 -11.40 24.71 -23.57
N LEU A 168 -10.67 23.78 -22.96
CA LEU A 168 -10.21 23.86 -21.57
C LEU A 168 -8.68 24.00 -21.55
N GLU A 169 -8.20 25.06 -20.93
CA GLU A 169 -6.80 25.36 -20.69
C GLU A 169 -6.54 25.44 -19.18
N ILE A 170 -5.37 24.97 -18.77
CA ILE A 170 -4.90 25.09 -17.39
C ILE A 170 -3.53 25.75 -17.36
N GLU A 171 -3.29 26.62 -16.38
CA GLU A 171 -1.98 27.21 -16.16
C GLU A 171 -1.05 26.27 -15.37
N ASN A 172 0.23 26.64 -15.33
CA ASN A 172 1.26 25.92 -14.60
C ASN A 172 0.97 25.87 -13.10
N GLY A 173 0.97 24.67 -12.54
CA GLY A 173 0.69 24.40 -11.13
C GLY A 173 -0.79 24.28 -10.79
N CYS A 174 -1.69 24.31 -11.78
CA CYS A 174 -3.11 24.11 -11.55
C CYS A 174 -3.39 22.72 -10.91
N THR A 175 -4.35 22.64 -10.00
CA THR A 175 -4.82 21.38 -9.43
C THR A 175 -6.21 21.03 -9.96
N ILE A 176 -6.34 19.83 -10.53
CA ILE A 176 -7.63 19.27 -10.92
C ILE A 176 -8.15 18.40 -9.77
N TYR A 177 -9.26 18.81 -9.16
CA TYR A 177 -9.96 18.06 -8.13
C TYR A 177 -11.13 17.28 -8.74
N CYS A 178 -11.09 15.97 -8.70
CA CYS A 178 -12.18 15.09 -9.13
C CYS A 178 -13.05 14.72 -7.91
N GLU A 179 -14.22 15.36 -7.79
CA GLU A 179 -15.24 15.17 -6.75
C GLU A 179 -16.47 14.42 -7.30
N GLY A 180 -16.22 13.32 -8.00
CA GLY A 180 -17.26 12.53 -8.70
C GLY A 180 -17.26 12.75 -10.22
N GLY A 181 -16.75 13.89 -10.69
CA GLY A 181 -16.54 14.18 -12.10
C GLY A 181 -15.14 13.80 -12.62
N SER A 182 -15.00 13.80 -13.94
CA SER A 182 -13.74 13.59 -14.66
C SER A 182 -13.76 14.28 -16.03
N ILE A 183 -12.63 14.32 -16.73
CA ILE A 183 -12.57 14.80 -18.11
C ILE A 183 -12.74 13.61 -19.05
N PRO A 184 -13.75 13.55 -19.93
CA PRO A 184 -13.96 12.37 -20.76
C PRO A 184 -12.79 12.12 -21.73
N LEU A 185 -12.42 10.85 -21.92
CA LEU A 185 -11.32 10.44 -22.82
C LEU A 185 -11.59 10.84 -24.28
N VAL A 186 -12.85 10.73 -24.69
CA VAL A 186 -13.34 11.16 -25.99
C VAL A 186 -14.27 12.33 -25.73
N SER A 187 -13.89 13.50 -26.22
CA SER A 187 -14.67 14.72 -26.09
C SER A 187 -14.61 15.49 -27.40
N PRO A 188 -15.72 16.15 -27.81
CA PRO A 188 -15.63 17.21 -28.82
C PRO A 188 -14.75 18.38 -28.35
N SER A 189 -14.48 18.49 -27.04
CA SER A 189 -13.74 19.61 -26.47
C SER A 189 -12.24 19.48 -26.67
N GLN A 190 -11.58 20.59 -26.97
CA GLN A 190 -10.12 20.67 -26.95
C GLN A 190 -9.64 20.80 -25.49
N ILE A 191 -9.01 19.75 -24.96
CA ILE A 191 -8.49 19.73 -23.59
C ILE A 191 -6.96 19.85 -23.63
N ASN A 192 -6.43 20.97 -23.17
CA ASN A 192 -5.01 21.34 -23.23
C ASN A 192 -4.33 21.15 -21.86
N LEU A 193 -3.83 19.93 -21.59
CA LEU A 193 -3.09 19.58 -20.35
C LEU A 193 -1.58 19.54 -20.58
N PHE A 194 -1.02 20.65 -21.08
CA PHE A 194 0.41 20.73 -21.45
C PHE A 194 1.30 21.30 -20.35
N GLN A 195 0.75 22.17 -19.49
CA GLN A 195 1.49 22.73 -18.36
C GLN A 195 1.66 21.67 -17.26
N PRO A 196 2.63 21.80 -16.35
CA PRO A 196 2.68 21.00 -15.14
C PRO A 196 1.45 21.19 -14.25
N TYR A 197 0.88 20.12 -13.70
CA TYR A 197 -0.37 20.17 -12.93
C TYR A 197 -0.53 19.01 -11.96
N HIS A 198 -1.44 19.14 -11.01
CA HIS A 198 -1.77 18.13 -10.00
C HIS A 198 -3.14 17.50 -10.26
N VAL A 199 -3.33 16.23 -9.90
CA VAL A 199 -4.65 15.57 -9.96
C VAL A 199 -4.99 14.98 -8.60
N VAL A 200 -6.15 15.34 -8.06
CA VAL A 200 -6.60 14.88 -6.74
C VAL A 200 -8.02 14.34 -6.85
N TYR A 201 -8.19 13.04 -6.65
CA TYR A 201 -9.50 12.43 -6.49
C TYR A 201 -9.91 12.53 -5.02
N ARG A 202 -11.04 13.19 -4.72
CA ARG A 202 -11.46 13.38 -3.32
C ARG A 202 -12.96 13.27 -3.10
N ASN A 203 -13.33 12.80 -1.91
CA ASN A 203 -14.69 12.80 -1.36
C ASN A 203 -15.77 12.03 -2.15
N ALA A 204 -15.46 11.39 -3.27
CA ALA A 204 -16.41 10.65 -4.09
C ALA A 204 -15.74 9.54 -4.91
N ALA A 205 -16.53 8.53 -5.27
CA ALA A 205 -16.15 7.56 -6.29
C ALA A 205 -16.25 8.20 -7.69
N THR A 206 -15.35 7.81 -8.60
CA THR A 206 -15.40 8.28 -9.99
C THR A 206 -14.61 7.34 -10.92
N THR A 207 -14.79 7.53 -12.23
CA THR A 207 -13.94 6.91 -13.24
C THR A 207 -13.00 7.96 -13.80
N THR A 208 -11.70 7.64 -13.77
CA THR A 208 -10.65 8.51 -14.30
C THR A 208 -10.85 8.81 -15.79
N GLY A 209 -10.27 9.89 -16.26
CA GLY A 209 -10.37 10.30 -17.64
C GLY A 209 -9.09 10.94 -18.17
N LYS A 210 -9.27 11.90 -19.08
CA LYS A 210 -8.19 12.58 -19.78
C LYS A 210 -7.26 13.35 -18.85
N GLU A 211 -7.72 13.69 -17.64
CA GLU A 211 -6.87 14.31 -16.61
C GLU A 211 -5.62 13.49 -16.26
N LEU A 212 -5.62 12.17 -16.49
CA LEU A 212 -4.46 11.30 -16.27
C LEU A 212 -3.60 11.05 -17.53
N THR A 213 -3.95 11.66 -18.66
CA THR A 213 -3.26 11.45 -19.94
C THR A 213 -2.26 12.56 -20.29
N GLY A 214 -2.23 13.64 -19.50
CA GLY A 214 -1.26 14.72 -19.69
C GLY A 214 0.16 14.27 -19.41
N ILE A 215 1.13 14.97 -20.02
CA ILE A 215 2.54 14.56 -20.04
C ILE A 215 3.36 15.11 -18.87
N ASN A 216 2.81 16.04 -18.09
CA ASN A 216 3.51 16.80 -17.04
C ASN A 216 2.76 16.74 -15.69
N ILE A 217 2.19 15.59 -15.35
CA ILE A 217 1.51 15.43 -14.04
C ILE A 217 2.56 15.46 -12.92
N LEU A 218 2.43 16.41 -12.00
CA LEU A 218 3.34 16.62 -10.88
C LEU A 218 3.08 15.67 -9.72
N ASP A 219 1.80 15.41 -9.41
CA ASP A 219 1.40 14.31 -8.54
C ASP A 219 -0.06 13.91 -8.78
N ILE A 220 -0.36 12.70 -8.31
CA ILE A 220 -1.69 12.11 -8.30
C ILE A 220 -2.00 11.71 -6.86
N GLU A 221 -3.07 12.23 -6.30
CA GLU A 221 -3.57 11.83 -4.98
C GLU A 221 -4.95 11.16 -5.11
N VAL A 222 -5.07 9.96 -4.53
CA VAL A 222 -6.35 9.30 -4.28
C VAL A 222 -6.69 9.49 -2.81
N ALA A 223 -7.61 10.42 -2.56
CA ALA A 223 -8.18 10.75 -1.26
C ALA A 223 -9.73 10.70 -1.32
N SER A 224 -10.27 9.70 -2.03
CA SER A 224 -11.70 9.58 -2.31
C SER A 224 -12.54 9.32 -1.05
N GLY A 225 -11.91 8.89 0.05
CA GLY A 225 -12.57 8.53 1.30
C GLY A 225 -12.92 7.04 1.38
N LEU A 226 -13.15 6.54 2.59
CA LEU A 226 -13.47 5.13 2.83
C LEU A 226 -14.71 4.69 2.05
N GLY A 227 -14.62 3.54 1.38
CA GLY A 227 -15.72 2.97 0.58
C GLY A 227 -15.88 3.57 -0.81
N ASN A 228 -15.14 4.62 -1.17
CA ASN A 228 -15.16 5.20 -2.50
C ASN A 228 -14.03 4.64 -3.38
N THR A 229 -14.39 4.25 -4.59
CA THR A 229 -13.46 3.70 -5.59
C THR A 229 -13.19 4.71 -6.71
N VAL A 230 -11.93 4.89 -7.05
CA VAL A 230 -11.46 5.57 -8.26
C VAL A 230 -11.08 4.50 -9.28
N THR A 231 -11.85 4.40 -10.37
CA THR A 231 -11.70 3.35 -11.37
C THR A 231 -10.88 3.85 -12.55
N LEU A 232 -9.79 3.15 -12.91
CA LEU A 232 -8.99 3.48 -14.08
C LEU A 232 -9.77 3.21 -15.38
N SER A 233 -9.74 4.18 -16.31
CA SER A 233 -10.28 4.02 -17.66
C SER A 233 -9.20 3.69 -18.70
N THR A 234 -7.94 3.97 -18.37
CA THR A 234 -6.76 3.70 -19.20
C THR A 234 -5.57 3.36 -18.31
N GLN A 235 -4.46 2.95 -18.93
CA GLN A 235 -3.19 2.77 -18.25
C GLN A 235 -2.76 4.04 -17.50
N LEU A 236 -2.31 3.86 -16.26
CA LEU A 236 -1.75 4.92 -15.42
C LEU A 236 -0.22 4.83 -15.38
N LYS A 237 0.46 5.91 -15.77
CA LYS A 237 1.91 6.07 -15.64
C LYS A 237 2.23 7.07 -14.53
N ILE A 238 3.09 6.68 -13.59
CA ILE A 238 3.55 7.52 -12.49
C ILE A 238 4.97 7.98 -12.80
N GLN A 239 5.12 9.23 -13.22
CA GLN A 239 6.41 9.86 -13.50
C GLN A 239 7.06 10.47 -12.25
N THR A 240 6.24 10.90 -11.30
CA THR A 240 6.63 11.62 -10.08
C THR A 240 6.08 10.90 -8.85
N THR A 241 4.88 11.24 -8.38
CA THR A 241 4.32 10.72 -7.13
C THR A 241 2.87 10.28 -7.33
N LEU A 242 2.57 9.06 -6.90
CA LEU A 242 1.24 8.59 -6.57
C LEU A 242 1.11 8.58 -5.05
N LYS A 243 0.02 9.12 -4.51
CA LYS A 243 -0.32 9.06 -3.09
C LYS A 243 -1.70 8.42 -2.92
N LEU A 244 -1.75 7.30 -2.20
CA LEU A 244 -3.00 6.61 -1.87
C LEU A 244 -3.42 6.97 -0.44
N THR A 245 -3.94 8.19 -0.25
CA THR A 245 -4.31 8.70 1.07
C THR A 245 -5.48 7.93 1.68
N SER A 246 -6.56 7.71 0.92
CA SER A 246 -7.73 6.94 1.35
C SER A 246 -8.57 6.47 0.17
N GLY A 247 -9.45 5.48 0.42
CA GLY A 247 -10.31 4.87 -0.61
C GLY A 247 -9.56 3.81 -1.42
N THR A 248 -10.10 3.47 -2.58
CA THR A 248 -9.55 2.39 -3.42
C THR A 248 -9.23 2.91 -4.83
N LEU A 249 -8.02 2.64 -5.32
CA LEU A 249 -7.67 2.77 -6.73
C LEU A 249 -7.91 1.42 -7.42
N ASP A 250 -8.97 1.31 -8.23
CA ASP A 250 -9.25 0.10 -9.01
C ASP A 250 -8.58 0.18 -10.38
N LEU A 251 -7.66 -0.75 -10.65
CA LEU A 251 -6.94 -0.84 -11.91
C LEU A 251 -7.86 -1.19 -13.08
N ASN A 252 -8.98 -1.86 -12.85
CA ASN A 252 -10.01 -2.14 -13.86
C ASN A 252 -9.43 -2.72 -15.17
N GLY A 253 -8.56 -3.72 -15.06
CA GLY A 253 -7.89 -4.34 -16.20
C GLY A 253 -6.77 -3.51 -16.86
N ASN A 254 -6.47 -2.31 -16.37
CA ASN A 254 -5.43 -1.43 -16.91
C ASN A 254 -4.08 -1.63 -16.22
N SER A 255 -3.02 -1.16 -16.89
CA SER A 255 -1.68 -1.21 -16.32
C SER A 255 -1.39 -0.03 -15.38
N LEU A 256 -0.74 -0.30 -14.26
CA LEU A 256 -0.10 0.70 -13.39
C LEU A 256 1.42 0.61 -13.59
N ILE A 257 2.03 1.69 -14.06
CA ILE A 257 3.47 1.74 -14.37
C ILE A 257 4.12 2.85 -13.58
N PHE A 258 5.09 2.51 -12.73
CA PHE A 258 6.01 3.49 -12.15
C PHE A 258 7.20 3.64 -13.09
N GLU A 259 7.43 4.86 -13.58
CA GLU A 259 8.59 5.22 -14.38
C GLU A 259 9.85 5.36 -13.49
N PRO A 260 11.07 5.55 -14.04
CA PRO A 260 12.31 5.52 -13.25
C PRO A 260 12.38 6.44 -12.02
N PHE A 261 11.64 7.56 -12.04
CA PHE A 261 11.53 8.52 -10.93
C PHE A 261 10.17 8.48 -10.21
N GLY A 262 9.27 7.59 -10.64
CA GLY A 262 7.96 7.41 -10.05
C GLY A 262 8.05 6.88 -8.62
N LYS A 263 7.19 7.38 -7.75
CA LYS A 263 7.11 7.02 -6.33
C LYS A 263 5.69 6.69 -5.93
N LEU A 264 5.57 5.81 -4.95
CA LEU A 264 4.37 5.67 -4.14
C LEU A 264 4.67 6.31 -2.78
N SER A 265 4.02 7.43 -2.47
CA SER A 265 4.27 8.20 -1.25
C SER A 265 3.92 7.41 0.01
N ALA A 266 4.78 7.51 1.03
CA ALA A 266 4.56 6.90 2.34
C ALA A 266 3.33 7.45 3.07
N GLY A 267 2.77 6.63 3.97
CA GLY A 267 1.78 7.03 4.97
C GLY A 267 0.33 7.02 4.47
N GLY A 268 0.09 6.48 3.28
CA GLY A 268 -1.26 6.31 2.74
C GLY A 268 -1.99 5.12 3.37
N ALA A 269 -3.33 5.20 3.44
CA ALA A 269 -4.19 4.09 3.86
C ALA A 269 -5.12 3.60 2.73
N GLY A 270 -4.94 4.10 1.50
CA GLY A 270 -5.72 3.66 0.35
C GLY A 270 -5.25 2.30 -0.19
N ASP A 271 -6.21 1.55 -0.72
CA ASP A 271 -6.01 0.23 -1.30
C ASP A 271 -5.90 0.29 -2.84
N ILE A 272 -5.32 -0.76 -3.42
CA ILE A 272 -5.33 -1.08 -4.84
C ILE A 272 -6.29 -2.26 -5.05
N ALA A 273 -7.31 -2.07 -5.87
CA ALA A 273 -8.14 -3.15 -6.38
C ALA A 273 -7.69 -3.52 -7.80
N SER A 274 -7.76 -4.81 -8.14
CA SER A 274 -7.37 -5.31 -9.44
C SER A 274 -8.10 -6.59 -9.82
N THR A 275 -8.30 -6.77 -11.12
CA THR A 275 -8.86 -7.95 -11.75
C THR A 275 -7.92 -8.42 -12.87
N SER A 276 -8.14 -9.65 -13.38
CA SER A 276 -7.39 -10.15 -14.54
C SER A 276 -7.48 -9.17 -15.71
N GLY A 277 -6.38 -9.02 -16.43
CA GLY A 277 -6.11 -7.94 -17.41
C GLY A 277 -5.17 -6.87 -16.87
N ALA A 278 -5.25 -6.53 -15.58
CA ALA A 278 -4.40 -5.50 -15.00
C ALA A 278 -2.95 -5.96 -14.85
N SER A 279 -1.98 -5.07 -15.05
CA SER A 279 -0.55 -5.37 -14.87
C SER A 279 0.14 -4.27 -14.09
N ILE A 280 1.09 -4.64 -13.25
CA ILE A 280 1.89 -3.69 -12.47
C ILE A 280 3.35 -3.81 -12.90
N ARG A 281 3.94 -2.70 -13.33
CA ARG A 281 5.37 -2.60 -13.61
C ARG A 281 5.98 -1.50 -12.75
N VAL A 282 7.03 -1.85 -12.01
CA VAL A 282 7.78 -0.90 -11.21
C VAL A 282 9.18 -0.75 -11.81
N ASN A 283 9.42 0.36 -12.51
CA ASN A 283 10.75 0.74 -12.99
C ASN A 283 11.43 1.77 -12.06
N ALA A 284 10.80 2.11 -10.93
CA ALA A 284 11.30 3.11 -9.99
C ALA A 284 12.68 2.71 -9.47
N ASN A 285 13.72 3.48 -9.80
CA ASN A 285 15.09 3.08 -9.52
C ASN A 285 15.35 2.83 -8.02
N SER A 286 14.78 3.66 -7.15
CA SER A 286 14.91 3.52 -5.69
C SER A 286 13.92 2.54 -5.05
N GLY A 287 13.04 1.90 -5.84
CA GLY A 287 11.88 1.20 -5.31
C GLY A 287 10.76 2.18 -4.91
N LEU A 288 9.85 1.72 -4.05
CA LEU A 288 8.69 2.49 -3.60
C LEU A 288 8.78 2.80 -2.09
N ASP A 289 8.34 4.00 -1.70
CA ASP A 289 8.41 4.45 -0.29
C ASP A 289 7.30 3.81 0.58
N ASP A 290 6.19 3.38 -0.04
CA ASP A 290 5.10 2.64 0.62
C ASP A 290 4.80 1.29 -0.05
N ALA A 291 3.96 0.49 0.60
CA ALA A 291 3.50 -0.79 0.07
C ALA A 291 2.41 -0.64 -0.99
N LEU A 292 2.49 -1.49 -2.03
CA LEU A 292 1.34 -1.81 -2.87
C LEU A 292 0.36 -2.62 -2.01
N ARG A 293 -0.66 -1.94 -1.47
CA ARG A 293 -1.69 -2.55 -0.62
C ARG A 293 -2.81 -3.10 -1.49
N PHE A 294 -2.94 -4.41 -1.61
CA PHE A 294 -4.00 -5.03 -2.38
C PHE A 294 -5.26 -5.21 -1.52
N SER A 295 -6.42 -4.91 -2.12
CA SER A 295 -7.73 -5.15 -1.52
C SER A 295 -7.97 -6.65 -1.30
N THR A 296 -8.58 -7.02 -0.19
CA THR A 296 -8.90 -8.43 0.13
C THR A 296 -9.94 -9.07 -0.79
N THR A 297 -10.69 -8.27 -1.55
CA THR A 297 -11.75 -8.75 -2.46
C THR A 297 -11.38 -8.67 -3.93
N ALA A 298 -10.34 -7.93 -4.30
CA ALA A 298 -9.92 -7.70 -5.68
C ALA A 298 -8.39 -7.55 -5.78
N ASN A 299 -7.69 -8.68 -5.82
CA ASN A 299 -6.23 -8.76 -5.76
C ASN A 299 -5.61 -9.65 -6.85
N THR A 300 -6.23 -9.68 -8.04
CA THR A 300 -5.71 -10.46 -9.17
C THR A 300 -5.13 -9.54 -10.21
N ILE A 301 -3.90 -9.82 -10.64
CA ILE A 301 -3.21 -9.15 -11.75
C ILE A 301 -2.71 -10.20 -12.76
N ASP A 302 -2.57 -9.80 -14.01
CA ASP A 302 -1.94 -10.63 -15.03
C ASP A 302 -0.43 -10.64 -14.84
N SER A 303 0.20 -9.48 -14.71
CA SER A 303 1.65 -9.40 -14.61
C SER A 303 2.15 -8.51 -13.49
N LEU A 304 3.21 -8.95 -12.82
CA LEU A 304 4.04 -8.17 -11.92
C LEU A 304 5.48 -8.14 -12.44
N VAL A 305 6.00 -6.97 -12.78
CA VAL A 305 7.38 -6.79 -13.24
C VAL A 305 8.10 -5.79 -12.35
N ILE A 306 9.21 -6.21 -11.74
CA ILE A 306 10.04 -5.40 -10.85
C ILE A 306 11.39 -5.16 -11.51
N ASN A 307 11.71 -3.89 -11.75
CA ASN A 307 12.92 -3.43 -12.41
C ASN A 307 13.45 -2.18 -11.71
N CYS A 308 13.79 -2.33 -10.43
CA CYS A 308 14.30 -1.26 -9.57
C CYS A 308 15.83 -1.36 -9.53
N SER A 309 16.52 -0.59 -10.36
CA SER A 309 17.98 -0.73 -10.58
C SER A 309 18.89 -0.20 -9.46
N GLY A 310 18.35 0.54 -8.49
CA GLY A 310 19.11 1.11 -7.39
C GLY A 310 19.52 0.08 -6.34
N THR A 311 20.68 0.29 -5.71
CA THR A 311 21.18 -0.59 -4.65
C THR A 311 20.21 -0.62 -3.47
N GLY A 312 19.77 -1.82 -3.07
CA GLY A 312 18.82 -2.01 -1.98
C GLY A 312 17.39 -1.58 -2.30
N ALA A 313 17.09 -1.27 -3.57
CA ALA A 313 15.76 -0.90 -4.01
C ALA A 313 14.77 -2.05 -3.76
N LYS A 314 13.60 -1.69 -3.24
CA LYS A 314 12.59 -2.67 -2.86
C LYS A 314 11.18 -2.18 -3.12
N VAL A 315 10.30 -3.14 -3.39
CA VAL A 315 8.86 -2.94 -3.53
C VAL A 315 8.17 -3.74 -2.44
N LYS A 316 7.45 -3.06 -1.55
CA LYS A 316 6.67 -3.73 -0.51
C LYS A 316 5.31 -4.13 -1.07
N ILE A 317 4.86 -5.33 -0.78
CA ILE A 317 3.49 -5.78 -1.01
C ILE A 317 2.81 -5.98 0.34
N ALA A 318 1.57 -5.51 0.44
CA ALA A 318 0.72 -5.73 1.58
C ALA A 318 -0.64 -6.22 1.09
N GLY A 319 -1.23 -7.19 1.79
CA GLY A 319 -2.37 -7.94 1.28
C GLY A 319 -1.93 -8.97 0.24
N ASP A 320 -2.63 -10.11 0.24
CA ASP A 320 -2.35 -11.20 -0.71
C ASP A 320 -2.57 -10.73 -2.16
N VAL A 321 -1.83 -11.31 -3.12
CA VAL A 321 -1.96 -11.00 -4.55
C VAL A 321 -1.82 -12.25 -5.41
N ASN A 322 -2.64 -12.36 -6.45
CA ASN A 322 -2.62 -13.44 -7.43
C ASN A 322 -2.05 -12.94 -8.77
N VAL A 323 -1.04 -13.61 -9.29
CA VAL A 323 -0.39 -13.30 -10.57
C VAL A 323 -0.71 -14.39 -11.60
N ASN A 324 -1.41 -14.03 -12.68
CA ASN A 324 -1.95 -14.99 -13.65
C ASN A 324 -1.06 -15.32 -14.85
N VAL A 325 -0.17 -14.42 -15.23
CA VAL A 325 0.59 -14.52 -16.48
C VAL A 325 2.08 -14.51 -16.20
N ILE A 326 2.64 -13.39 -15.71
CA ILE A 326 4.09 -13.25 -15.50
C ILE A 326 4.38 -12.58 -14.16
N CYS A 327 5.25 -13.20 -13.36
CA CYS A 327 5.98 -12.51 -12.31
C CYS A 327 7.47 -12.51 -12.67
N GLN A 328 8.07 -11.32 -12.78
CA GLN A 328 9.45 -11.17 -13.20
C GLN A 328 10.22 -10.21 -12.30
N LEU A 329 11.32 -10.72 -11.73
CA LEU A 329 12.31 -9.92 -11.01
C LEU A 329 13.49 -9.63 -11.96
N GLN A 330 13.54 -8.42 -12.50
CA GLN A 330 14.64 -7.95 -13.37
C GLN A 330 15.72 -7.23 -12.55
N ALA A 331 15.30 -6.42 -11.59
CA ALA A 331 16.16 -5.71 -10.64
C ALA A 331 15.38 -5.34 -9.37
N GLY A 332 16.03 -5.41 -8.20
CA GLY A 332 15.45 -5.06 -6.90
C GLY A 332 14.66 -6.19 -6.23
N MET A 333 14.36 -6.00 -4.95
CA MET A 333 13.66 -6.99 -4.12
C MET A 333 12.15 -6.72 -4.02
N VAL A 334 11.38 -7.77 -3.72
CA VAL A 334 9.98 -7.66 -3.30
C VAL A 334 9.88 -8.07 -1.83
N GLU A 335 9.42 -7.16 -0.97
CA GLU A 335 9.24 -7.42 0.46
C GLU A 335 7.78 -7.79 0.71
N LEU A 336 7.52 -9.05 1.08
CA LEU A 336 6.17 -9.58 1.24
C LEU A 336 5.57 -9.30 2.62
N ASN A 337 6.36 -8.98 3.64
CA ASN A 337 5.89 -8.72 5.00
C ASN A 337 4.96 -9.83 5.53
N ASP A 338 3.64 -9.62 5.56
CA ASP A 338 2.64 -10.63 5.96
C ASP A 338 1.79 -11.16 4.78
N ALA A 339 2.05 -10.69 3.55
CA ALA A 339 1.32 -11.05 2.34
C ALA A 339 1.80 -12.36 1.71
N THR A 340 0.86 -13.08 1.09
CA THR A 340 1.17 -14.20 0.19
C THR A 340 1.06 -13.75 -1.26
N LEU A 341 2.13 -13.94 -2.03
CA LEU A 341 2.10 -13.77 -3.48
C LEU A 341 1.90 -15.13 -4.15
N PHE A 342 0.79 -15.27 -4.87
CA PHE A 342 0.39 -16.50 -5.55
C PHE A 342 0.75 -16.41 -7.04
N ILE A 343 1.63 -17.31 -7.49
CA ILE A 343 1.85 -17.57 -8.91
C ILE A 343 0.86 -18.65 -9.33
N THR A 344 -0.18 -18.26 -10.07
CA THR A 344 -1.28 -19.17 -10.40
C THR A 344 -0.89 -20.19 -11.48
N THR A 345 -1.77 -21.14 -11.76
CA THR A 345 -1.50 -22.22 -12.72
C THR A 345 -1.27 -21.66 -14.11
N GLY A 346 -0.11 -21.97 -14.70
CA GLY A 346 0.27 -21.49 -16.03
C GLY A 346 1.08 -20.19 -16.02
N ALA A 347 1.10 -19.45 -14.92
CA ALA A 347 1.93 -18.26 -14.79
C ALA A 347 3.43 -18.61 -14.78
N LEU A 348 4.23 -17.72 -15.36
CA LEU A 348 5.69 -17.80 -15.39
C LEU A 348 6.28 -16.95 -14.26
N LEU A 349 7.11 -17.59 -13.42
CA LEU A 349 8.00 -16.89 -12.50
C LEU A 349 9.44 -16.93 -13.06
N SER A 350 10.10 -15.78 -13.11
CA SER A 350 11.49 -15.66 -13.59
C SER A 350 12.27 -14.56 -12.87
N GLY A 351 13.60 -14.61 -12.97
CA GLY A 351 14.50 -13.82 -12.13
C GLY A 351 14.94 -14.60 -10.89
N GLY A 352 15.49 -13.91 -9.89
CA GLY A 352 16.03 -14.56 -8.71
C GLY A 352 17.55 -14.56 -8.69
N ASP A 353 18.14 -13.72 -7.85
CA ASP A 353 19.55 -13.75 -7.49
C ASP A 353 19.76 -13.02 -6.14
N ASN A 354 21.01 -12.76 -5.76
CA ASN A 354 21.35 -12.11 -4.50
C ASN A 354 20.84 -10.65 -4.36
N ALA A 355 20.59 -9.96 -5.48
CA ALA A 355 20.05 -8.60 -5.51
C ALA A 355 18.53 -8.59 -5.76
N ASN A 356 17.99 -9.66 -6.34
CA ASN A 356 16.66 -9.71 -6.95
C ASN A 356 15.87 -10.91 -6.45
N HIS A 357 15.23 -10.81 -5.29
CA HIS A 357 14.46 -11.91 -4.69
C HIS A 357 13.26 -11.42 -3.88
N PHE A 358 12.41 -12.37 -3.49
CA PHE A 358 11.34 -12.12 -2.52
C PHE A 358 11.90 -12.19 -1.11
N SER A 359 11.93 -11.05 -0.41
CA SER A 359 12.17 -11.01 1.02
C SER A 359 10.89 -11.43 1.75
N THR A 360 10.98 -12.56 2.45
CA THR A 360 9.86 -13.15 3.22
C THR A 360 10.00 -12.91 4.72
N LEU A 361 10.59 -11.77 5.11
CA LEU A 361 10.57 -11.32 6.51
C LEU A 361 9.11 -11.20 6.99
N GLY A 362 8.82 -11.65 8.22
CA GLY A 362 7.46 -11.67 8.76
C GLY A 362 6.74 -13.00 8.48
N LYS A 363 5.46 -12.95 8.09
CA LYS A 363 4.63 -14.13 7.75
C LYS A 363 4.46 -14.37 6.25
N GLY A 364 5.06 -13.52 5.42
CA GLY A 364 4.86 -13.49 3.98
C GLY A 364 5.44 -14.71 3.29
N LYS A 365 4.78 -15.15 2.21
CA LYS A 365 5.12 -16.38 1.50
C LYS A 365 5.02 -16.21 0.00
N LEU A 366 5.92 -16.87 -0.73
CA LEU A 366 5.77 -17.06 -2.16
C LEU A 366 5.07 -18.41 -2.39
N ALA A 367 3.93 -18.39 -3.07
CA ALA A 367 3.15 -19.57 -3.38
C ALA A 367 3.25 -19.89 -4.88
N GLN A 368 3.58 -21.14 -5.20
CA GLN A 368 3.52 -21.64 -6.58
C GLN A 368 2.83 -22.98 -6.62
N HIS A 369 2.23 -23.24 -7.77
CA HIS A 369 1.54 -24.47 -8.02
C HIS A 369 2.51 -25.54 -8.55
N VAL A 370 2.56 -26.68 -7.85
CA VAL A 370 3.46 -27.81 -8.12
C VAL A 370 2.64 -29.02 -8.59
N ALA A 371 2.77 -29.39 -9.86
CA ALA A 371 2.17 -30.59 -10.45
C ALA A 371 3.11 -31.81 -10.36
N PRO A 372 2.61 -33.05 -10.53
CA PRO A 372 3.47 -34.23 -10.67
C PRO A 372 4.48 -34.07 -11.82
N ASN A 373 5.73 -34.45 -11.56
CA ASN A 373 6.92 -34.27 -12.39
C ASN A 373 7.33 -32.82 -12.67
N GLN A 374 6.76 -31.85 -11.96
CA GLN A 374 7.11 -30.44 -12.11
C GLN A 374 8.04 -29.98 -10.99
N THR A 375 9.13 -29.31 -11.37
CA THR A 375 9.99 -28.56 -10.43
C THR A 375 9.66 -27.07 -10.49
N ARG A 376 9.50 -26.44 -9.33
CA ARG A 376 9.33 -25.00 -9.16
C ARG A 376 10.46 -24.43 -8.32
N VAL A 377 11.06 -23.32 -8.79
CA VAL A 377 12.10 -22.57 -8.08
C VAL A 377 11.44 -21.39 -7.37
N TYR A 378 11.71 -21.24 -6.08
CA TYR A 378 11.24 -20.16 -5.22
C TYR A 378 12.42 -19.23 -4.93
N PRO A 379 12.55 -18.08 -5.63
CA PRO A 379 13.59 -17.11 -5.39
C PRO A 379 13.27 -16.27 -4.13
N VAL A 380 13.29 -16.92 -2.97
CA VAL A 380 13.05 -16.31 -1.66
C VAL A 380 14.35 -16.02 -0.93
N GLY A 381 14.26 -15.20 0.11
CA GLY A 381 15.37 -14.85 0.98
C GLY A 381 14.92 -13.89 2.08
N THR A 382 15.89 -13.20 2.67
CA THR A 382 15.67 -12.15 3.68
C THR A 382 15.83 -10.76 3.06
N GLY A 383 15.87 -9.70 3.87
CA GLY A 383 16.17 -8.35 3.36
C GLY A 383 17.62 -8.17 2.86
N THR A 384 18.50 -9.14 3.10
CA THR A 384 19.95 -9.03 2.89
C THR A 384 20.54 -10.23 2.18
N GLU A 385 19.90 -11.41 2.26
CA GLU A 385 20.48 -12.66 1.79
C GLU A 385 19.49 -13.45 0.93
N TYR A 386 20.00 -14.02 -0.16
CA TYR A 386 19.25 -14.91 -1.02
C TYR A 386 19.39 -16.36 -0.56
N ALA A 387 18.25 -17.04 -0.41
CA ALA A 387 18.17 -18.39 0.13
C ALA A 387 17.06 -19.15 -0.61
N PRO A 388 17.21 -19.44 -1.91
CA PRO A 388 16.12 -20.00 -2.69
C PRO A 388 15.89 -21.48 -2.34
N ALA A 389 14.70 -21.95 -2.65
CA ALA A 389 14.34 -23.35 -2.57
C ALA A 389 13.79 -23.84 -3.91
N SER A 390 13.99 -25.11 -4.23
CA SER A 390 13.25 -25.77 -5.31
C SER A 390 12.37 -26.87 -4.73
N VAL A 391 11.16 -27.00 -5.26
CA VAL A 391 10.20 -28.05 -4.88
C VAL A 391 9.81 -28.81 -6.13
N LYS A 392 9.94 -30.12 -6.10
CA LYS A 392 9.56 -31.02 -7.18
C LYS A 392 8.40 -31.90 -6.74
N GLY A 393 7.32 -31.90 -7.52
CA GLY A 393 6.27 -32.90 -7.40
C GLY A 393 6.74 -34.22 -7.97
N ASN A 394 6.81 -35.27 -7.15
CA ASN A 394 7.09 -36.61 -7.64
C ASN A 394 5.90 -37.18 -8.44
N PRO A 395 6.06 -38.30 -9.17
CA PRO A 395 5.00 -38.84 -10.03
C PRO A 395 3.65 -39.07 -9.33
N ASN A 396 3.65 -39.38 -8.04
CA ASN A 396 2.44 -39.64 -7.25
C ASN A 396 1.86 -38.37 -6.58
N ASN A 397 2.52 -37.22 -6.72
CA ASN A 397 2.09 -36.00 -6.08
C ASN A 397 0.76 -35.52 -6.66
N THR A 398 -0.16 -35.13 -5.79
CA THR A 398 -1.35 -34.40 -6.21
C THR A 398 -0.98 -32.96 -6.48
N GLN A 399 -1.44 -32.47 -7.62
CA GLN A 399 -1.31 -31.10 -8.03
C GLN A 399 -1.88 -30.12 -6.98
N GLY A 400 -1.11 -29.08 -6.60
CA GLY A 400 -1.63 -28.00 -5.76
C GLY A 400 -0.58 -26.97 -5.36
N MET A 401 -0.99 -26.02 -4.50
CA MET A 401 -0.13 -24.92 -4.05
C MET A 401 0.86 -25.37 -2.98
N VAL A 402 2.12 -24.98 -3.16
CA VAL A 402 3.19 -25.04 -2.17
C VAL A 402 3.69 -23.62 -1.92
N LEU A 403 3.78 -23.26 -0.65
CA LEU A 403 4.14 -21.94 -0.15
C LEU A 403 5.50 -22.03 0.55
N VAL A 404 6.41 -21.14 0.20
CA VAL A 404 7.78 -21.11 0.74
C VAL A 404 8.07 -19.73 1.30
N SER A 405 8.67 -19.70 2.48
CA SER A 405 9.38 -18.54 3.03
C SER A 405 10.74 -18.96 3.59
N ALA A 406 11.65 -18.00 3.69
CA ALA A 406 12.97 -18.11 4.30
C ALA A 406 13.18 -17.04 5.36
N ARG A 407 13.91 -17.38 6.43
CA ARG A 407 14.32 -16.46 7.50
C ARG A 407 15.75 -16.76 7.96
N GLU A 408 16.45 -15.73 8.43
CA GLU A 408 17.86 -15.77 8.84
C GLU A 408 18.00 -16.12 10.34
N GLU A 409 17.44 -17.25 10.74
CA GLU A 409 17.56 -17.81 12.08
C GLU A 409 17.20 -19.30 12.05
N VAL A 410 17.72 -20.06 13.01
CA VAL A 410 17.28 -21.44 13.25
C VAL A 410 16.96 -21.60 14.72
N LEU A 411 15.68 -21.77 15.04
CA LEU A 411 15.22 -21.95 16.43
C LEU A 411 15.03 -23.42 16.75
N SER A 412 15.19 -23.77 18.02
CA SER A 412 15.16 -25.15 18.51
C SER A 412 13.87 -25.90 18.15
N ASN A 413 12.73 -25.21 18.07
CA ASN A 413 11.41 -25.81 17.85
C ASN A 413 10.79 -25.40 16.50
N GLY A 414 11.62 -25.18 15.48
CA GLY A 414 11.12 -24.64 14.22
C GLY A 414 10.84 -23.16 14.43
N THR A 415 9.59 -22.75 14.65
CA THR A 415 9.20 -21.32 14.68
C THR A 415 9.42 -20.58 16.00
N TYR A 416 9.83 -21.27 17.07
CA TYR A 416 10.05 -20.68 18.39
C TYR A 416 11.14 -21.45 19.16
N GLY A 417 11.48 -20.99 20.36
CA GLY A 417 12.50 -21.60 21.21
C GLY A 417 13.77 -20.77 21.28
N TYR A 418 14.86 -21.39 21.71
CA TYR A 418 16.16 -20.72 21.73
C TYR A 418 16.83 -20.80 20.36
N ASN A 419 17.70 -19.84 20.07
CA ASN A 419 18.45 -19.83 18.83
C ASN A 419 19.57 -20.87 18.89
N ILE A 420 19.59 -21.82 17.94
CA ILE A 420 20.62 -22.88 17.89
C ILE A 420 21.82 -22.48 17.03
N ASP A 421 21.65 -21.47 16.18
CA ASP A 421 22.70 -20.96 15.30
C ASP A 421 23.89 -20.34 16.07
N ASP A 422 23.72 -19.91 17.32
CA ASP A 422 24.80 -19.32 18.13
C ASP A 422 25.92 -20.30 18.48
N LYS A 423 25.65 -21.61 18.44
CA LYS A 423 26.57 -22.64 19.00
C LYS A 423 26.77 -23.87 18.13
N GLN A 424 25.93 -24.09 17.13
CA GLN A 424 25.93 -25.32 16.36
C GLN A 424 26.33 -25.07 14.89
N PRO A 425 27.12 -25.95 14.27
CA PRO A 425 27.44 -25.87 12.84
C PRO A 425 26.20 -26.07 12.00
N MET A 426 25.88 -25.13 11.11
CA MET A 426 24.74 -25.20 10.20
C MET A 426 24.82 -24.13 9.09
N VAL A 427 23.83 -24.14 8.20
CA VAL A 427 23.45 -22.96 7.42
C VAL A 427 22.45 -22.13 8.23
N LYS A 428 22.71 -20.83 8.40
CA LYS A 428 21.91 -19.92 9.24
C LYS A 428 20.57 -19.51 8.62
N HIS A 429 19.77 -20.48 8.16
CA HIS A 429 18.47 -20.24 7.55
C HIS A 429 17.47 -21.33 7.92
N THR A 430 16.23 -20.91 8.15
CA THR A 430 15.07 -21.81 8.13
C THR A 430 14.24 -21.53 6.88
N TRP A 431 13.86 -22.59 6.17
CA TRP A 431 12.82 -22.56 5.15
C TRP A 431 11.53 -23.11 5.72
N THR A 432 10.48 -22.29 5.75
CA THR A 432 9.15 -22.75 6.11
C THR A 432 8.42 -23.11 4.82
N ILE A 433 8.14 -24.40 4.64
CA ILE A 433 7.44 -24.91 3.47
C ILE A 433 6.10 -25.46 3.94
N SER A 434 5.02 -25.04 3.28
CA SER A 434 3.65 -25.47 3.58
C SER A 434 2.90 -25.72 2.28
N SER A 435 1.77 -26.42 2.32
CA SER A 435 0.98 -26.67 1.11
C SER A 435 -0.52 -26.56 1.39
N ALA A 436 -1.27 -26.30 0.31
CA ALA A 436 -2.72 -26.45 0.27
C ALA A 436 -3.14 -27.73 -0.49
N ILE A 437 -2.20 -28.66 -0.69
CA ILE A 437 -2.47 -29.97 -1.30
C ILE A 437 -3.22 -30.82 -0.28
N THR A 438 -4.44 -31.26 -0.62
CA THR A 438 -5.36 -31.96 0.31
C THR A 438 -5.39 -33.48 0.14
N ALA A 439 -4.66 -34.02 -0.83
CA ALA A 439 -4.58 -35.46 -1.11
C ALA A 439 -3.11 -35.94 -0.97
N THR A 440 -2.62 -36.77 -1.88
CA THR A 440 -1.26 -37.31 -1.83
C THR A 440 -0.23 -36.20 -1.97
N LEU A 441 0.57 -36.00 -0.92
CA LEU A 441 1.76 -35.14 -0.95
C LEU A 441 2.99 -36.03 -1.10
N ASP A 442 3.75 -35.82 -2.17
CA ASP A 442 4.98 -36.55 -2.48
C ASP A 442 5.97 -35.59 -3.15
N LEU A 443 6.79 -34.94 -2.33
CA LEU A 443 7.64 -33.83 -2.77
C LEU A 443 9.11 -34.11 -2.50
N ASP A 444 9.96 -33.74 -3.45
CA ASP A 444 11.39 -33.53 -3.18
C ASP A 444 11.61 -32.02 -2.97
N ILE A 445 12.42 -31.66 -1.99
CA ILE A 445 12.87 -30.29 -1.78
C ILE A 445 14.38 -30.18 -1.98
N GLU A 446 14.80 -29.01 -2.45
CA GLU A 446 16.19 -28.65 -2.62
C GLU A 446 16.40 -27.27 -2.03
N LEU A 447 17.37 -27.15 -1.12
CA LEU A 447 17.68 -25.88 -0.45
C LEU A 447 19.05 -25.41 -0.92
N PHE A 448 19.16 -24.11 -1.17
CA PHE A 448 20.36 -23.50 -1.74
C PHE A 448 20.88 -22.40 -0.81
N TRP A 449 22.20 -22.31 -0.69
CA TRP A 449 22.85 -21.30 0.15
C TRP A 449 24.22 -20.88 -0.40
N HIS A 450 24.69 -19.71 0.02
CA HIS A 450 26.03 -19.20 -0.18
C HIS A 450 26.94 -19.57 1.00
N ALA A 451 28.25 -19.64 0.76
CA ALA A 451 29.25 -19.91 1.79
C ALA A 451 29.18 -18.93 2.99
N SER A 452 28.75 -17.69 2.75
CA SER A 452 28.61 -16.67 3.80
C SER A 452 27.53 -16.99 4.83
N GLN A 453 26.60 -17.89 4.50
CA GLN A 453 25.51 -18.31 5.37
C GLN A 453 25.89 -19.52 6.25
N GLU A 454 27.08 -20.08 6.06
CA GLU A 454 27.60 -21.19 6.85
C GLU A 454 28.28 -20.67 8.11
N ILE A 455 27.95 -21.26 9.27
CA ILE A 455 28.41 -20.80 10.58
C ILE A 455 29.04 -21.93 11.39
N ASN A 456 29.79 -21.56 12.43
CA ASN A 456 30.36 -22.47 13.43
C ASN A 456 31.13 -23.68 12.86
N SER A 457 31.90 -23.46 11.80
CA SER A 457 32.70 -24.49 11.12
C SER A 457 31.87 -25.61 10.47
N PHE A 458 30.69 -25.29 9.97
CA PHE A 458 29.83 -26.19 9.20
C PHE A 458 30.59 -26.97 8.12
N ASP A 459 30.45 -28.30 8.15
CA ASP A 459 31.03 -29.22 7.18
C ASP A 459 30.01 -29.56 6.08
N ARG A 460 30.01 -28.76 5.01
CA ARG A 460 29.16 -28.98 3.82
C ARG A 460 29.43 -30.31 3.10
N SER A 461 30.53 -31.03 3.40
CA SER A 461 30.78 -32.36 2.83
C SER A 461 30.01 -33.48 3.55
N LYS A 462 29.42 -33.15 4.71
CA LYS A 462 28.68 -34.04 5.60
C LYS A 462 27.41 -33.36 6.12
N CYS A 463 26.55 -32.89 5.22
CA CYS A 463 25.31 -32.19 5.55
C CYS A 463 24.03 -32.90 5.11
N TYR A 464 22.90 -32.46 5.66
CA TYR A 464 21.57 -32.94 5.31
C TYR A 464 20.53 -31.84 5.56
N ILE A 465 19.34 -31.99 4.98
CA ILE A 465 18.21 -31.11 5.30
C ILE A 465 17.44 -31.72 6.48
N ALA A 466 17.56 -31.11 7.64
CA ALA A 466 16.75 -31.43 8.81
C ALA A 466 15.35 -30.85 8.65
N LYS A 467 14.36 -31.54 9.22
CA LYS A 467 12.96 -31.14 9.26
C LYS A 467 12.53 -31.06 10.71
N ASN A 468 11.91 -29.95 11.09
CA ASN A 468 11.27 -29.84 12.39
C ASN A 468 9.90 -30.53 12.34
N SER A 469 9.75 -31.64 13.05
CA SER A 469 8.46 -32.31 13.22
C SER A 469 8.06 -32.18 14.69
N THR A 470 6.90 -31.57 14.96
CA THR A 470 6.34 -31.44 16.32
C THR A 470 7.29 -30.79 17.34
N GLY A 471 8.08 -29.78 16.93
CA GLY A 471 8.99 -29.05 17.80
C GLY A 471 10.38 -29.69 17.96
N THR A 472 10.71 -30.73 17.18
CA THR A 472 12.02 -31.39 17.21
C THR A 472 12.59 -31.54 15.81
N TRP A 473 13.86 -31.20 15.63
CA TRP A 473 14.58 -31.43 14.39
C TRP A 473 15.00 -32.91 14.27
N ASP A 474 14.84 -33.49 13.08
CA ASP A 474 15.31 -34.84 12.81
C ASP A 474 16.79 -34.90 12.41
N ASP A 475 17.39 -36.07 12.67
CA ASP A 475 18.75 -36.41 12.26
C ASP A 475 18.70 -37.38 11.09
N LEU A 476 19.57 -37.19 10.10
CA LEU A 476 19.63 -38.00 8.89
C LEU A 476 21.08 -38.36 8.58
N THR A 477 21.28 -39.42 7.80
CA THR A 477 22.62 -39.76 7.31
C THR A 477 23.18 -38.63 6.42
N PRO A 478 24.30 -38.00 6.79
CA PRO A 478 24.83 -36.85 6.06
C PRO A 478 25.42 -37.24 4.71
N SER A 479 25.37 -36.31 3.76
CA SER A 479 25.98 -36.41 2.44
C SER A 479 26.61 -35.08 2.01
N GLY A 480 27.46 -35.10 1.00
CA GLY A 480 28.10 -33.87 0.51
C GLY A 480 27.10 -33.00 -0.25
N ALA A 481 27.10 -31.70 0.07
CA ALA A 481 26.41 -30.70 -0.75
C ALA A 481 26.98 -30.69 -2.18
N THR A 482 26.12 -30.37 -3.13
CA THR A 482 26.50 -30.15 -4.54
C THR A 482 26.49 -28.66 -4.87
N THR A 483 27.11 -28.25 -5.97
CA THR A 483 27.10 -26.84 -6.41
C THR A 483 26.24 -26.68 -7.66
N GLN A 484 25.41 -25.64 -7.68
CA GLN A 484 24.61 -25.25 -8.85
C GLN A 484 24.52 -23.73 -8.87
N ASN A 485 24.79 -23.12 -10.03
CA ASN A 485 24.73 -21.66 -10.24
C ASN A 485 25.53 -20.85 -9.20
N GLY A 486 26.67 -21.36 -8.73
CA GLY A 486 27.51 -20.68 -7.73
C GLY A 486 26.99 -20.77 -6.28
N MET A 487 25.93 -21.54 -6.03
CA MET A 487 25.41 -21.82 -4.68
C MET A 487 25.63 -23.29 -4.32
N PHE A 488 25.76 -23.57 -3.02
CA PHE A 488 25.67 -24.94 -2.51
C PHE A 488 24.22 -25.37 -2.43
N ARG A 489 23.97 -26.67 -2.58
CA ARG A 489 22.65 -27.27 -2.62
C ARG A 489 22.64 -28.63 -1.94
N GLN A 490 21.59 -28.90 -1.17
CA GLN A 490 21.27 -30.22 -0.63
C GLN A 490 19.82 -30.61 -1.01
N VAL A 491 19.55 -31.92 -1.07
CA VAL A 491 18.25 -32.48 -1.47
C VAL A 491 17.67 -33.34 -0.36
N ARG A 492 16.35 -33.27 -0.19
CA ARG A 492 15.59 -34.21 0.62
C ARG A 492 14.38 -34.68 -0.16
N ALA A 493 14.35 -35.98 -0.43
CA ALA A 493 13.36 -36.60 -1.31
C ALA A 493 12.22 -37.27 -0.53
N GLY A 494 11.09 -37.46 -1.20
CA GLY A 494 9.97 -38.29 -0.73
C GLY A 494 9.27 -37.76 0.53
N LEU A 495 9.15 -36.44 0.66
CA LEU A 495 8.40 -35.82 1.76
C LEU A 495 6.90 -36.03 1.57
N SER A 496 6.26 -36.57 2.60
CA SER A 496 4.80 -36.73 2.73
C SER A 496 4.15 -35.73 3.68
N SER A 497 4.95 -34.87 4.31
CA SER A 497 4.50 -33.73 5.12
C SER A 497 5.56 -32.63 5.11
N LEU A 498 5.11 -31.38 5.25
CA LEU A 498 5.94 -30.18 5.22
C LEU A 498 5.87 -29.43 6.55
N SER A 499 6.91 -28.66 6.86
CA SER A 499 7.05 -27.86 8.07
C SER A 499 8.24 -26.91 7.90
N GLU A 500 9.01 -26.65 8.96
CA GLU A 500 10.28 -25.94 8.92
C GLU A 500 11.44 -26.88 8.56
N PHE A 501 12.35 -26.38 7.72
CA PHE A 501 13.54 -27.08 7.26
C PHE A 501 14.80 -26.23 7.48
N ALA A 502 15.91 -26.88 7.83
CA ALA A 502 17.22 -26.26 8.00
C ALA A 502 18.32 -27.19 7.47
N VAL A 503 19.51 -26.67 7.17
CA VAL A 503 20.63 -27.50 6.70
C VAL A 503 21.64 -27.68 7.83
N PHE A 504 21.76 -28.92 8.31
CA PHE A 504 22.63 -29.32 9.41
C PHE A 504 23.79 -30.18 8.90
N ASP A 505 24.86 -30.26 9.68
CA ASP A 505 25.93 -31.22 9.44
C ASP A 505 25.95 -32.32 10.49
N GLN A 506 26.89 -33.25 10.36
CA GLN A 506 27.07 -34.38 11.28
C GLN A 506 27.41 -33.98 12.72
N ASN A 507 27.80 -32.72 12.96
CA ASN A 507 28.21 -32.19 14.26
C ASN A 507 27.13 -31.30 14.91
N THR A 508 26.01 -31.05 14.23
CA THR A 508 24.89 -30.28 14.80
C THR A 508 24.19 -31.10 15.90
N ALA A 509 24.28 -30.66 17.15
CA ALA A 509 23.59 -31.30 18.27
C ALA A 509 22.10 -30.94 18.32
N LEU A 510 21.22 -31.94 18.23
CA LEU A 510 19.76 -31.74 18.12
C LEU A 510 18.99 -31.87 19.46
N SER A 511 19.68 -32.14 20.57
CA SER A 511 19.07 -32.36 21.89
C SER A 511 19.66 -31.45 22.95
N VAL A 512 18.81 -30.96 23.87
CA VAL A 512 19.22 -30.22 25.08
C VAL A 512 20.15 -31.06 25.96
N GLN A 513 20.07 -32.39 25.89
CA GLN A 513 21.00 -33.28 26.60
C GLN A 513 22.43 -33.20 26.07
N GLU A 514 22.63 -32.94 24.77
CA GLU A 514 23.97 -32.84 24.16
C GLU A 514 24.64 -31.51 24.51
N LEU A 515 23.87 -30.43 24.67
CA LEU A 515 24.38 -29.16 25.24
C LEU A 515 24.81 -29.33 26.71
N ASN A 516 24.14 -30.21 27.47
CA ASN A 516 24.54 -30.53 28.84
C ASN A 516 25.74 -31.49 28.93
N LYS A 517 26.06 -32.24 27.87
CA LYS A 517 27.26 -33.11 27.84
C LYS A 517 28.58 -32.31 27.75
N GLN A 518 28.53 -31.02 27.42
CA GLN A 518 29.71 -30.15 27.50
C GLN A 518 30.05 -29.72 28.95
N ASN A 519 29.09 -29.73 29.88
CA ASN A 519 29.33 -29.41 31.30
C ASN A 519 29.70 -30.66 32.12
N ASN A 520 30.83 -31.27 31.76
CA ASN A 520 31.36 -32.55 32.22
C ASN A 520 31.83 -32.60 33.69
N ILE A 521 31.17 -31.88 34.61
CA ILE A 521 31.50 -31.86 36.04
C ILE A 521 30.51 -32.75 36.80
N SER A 522 31.02 -33.81 37.43
CA SER A 522 30.21 -34.74 38.22
C SER A 522 30.43 -34.51 39.71
N ILE A 523 29.34 -34.50 40.49
CA ILE A 523 29.37 -34.29 41.94
C ILE A 523 28.69 -35.47 42.64
N TYR A 524 29.41 -36.13 43.54
CA TYR A 524 28.95 -37.35 44.21
C TYR A 524 29.59 -37.55 45.59
N PRO A 525 29.02 -38.37 46.48
CA PRO A 525 27.64 -38.85 46.42
C PRO A 525 26.65 -37.70 46.69
N ASN A 526 25.46 -37.78 46.13
CA ASN A 526 24.33 -36.93 46.52
C ASN A 526 23.13 -37.86 46.79
N PRO A 527 22.66 -38.00 48.05
CA PRO A 527 23.07 -37.27 49.26
C PRO A 527 24.50 -37.55 49.74
N ALA A 528 25.13 -36.55 50.36
CA ALA A 528 26.50 -36.60 50.88
C ALA A 528 26.53 -36.65 52.41
N HIS A 529 27.47 -37.41 52.99
CA HIS A 529 27.66 -37.48 54.45
C HIS A 529 28.81 -36.59 54.92
N ASN A 530 30.07 -37.02 54.80
CA ASN A 530 31.20 -36.24 55.34
C ASN A 530 32.06 -35.63 54.24
N VAL A 531 32.03 -36.19 53.04
CA VAL A 531 32.88 -35.77 51.92
C VAL A 531 32.02 -35.64 50.66
N LEU A 532 32.25 -34.57 49.92
CA LEU A 532 31.72 -34.33 48.59
C LEU A 532 32.86 -34.46 47.58
N HIS A 533 32.70 -35.35 46.59
CA HIS A 533 33.62 -35.50 45.47
C HIS A 533 33.17 -34.65 44.28
N ILE A 534 34.15 -34.02 43.64
CA ILE A 534 33.97 -33.22 42.42
C ILE A 534 35.00 -33.71 41.39
N ASP A 535 34.53 -34.35 40.31
CA ASP A 535 35.36 -34.66 39.14
C ASP A 535 35.41 -33.44 38.22
N GLY A 536 36.46 -32.63 38.36
CA GLY A 536 36.67 -31.40 37.59
C GLY A 536 37.48 -31.63 36.31
N LYS A 537 37.23 -30.87 35.25
CA LYS A 537 37.98 -31.00 33.97
C LYS A 537 39.11 -29.97 33.79
N ALA A 538 39.15 -28.94 34.62
CA ALA A 538 40.16 -27.89 34.65
C ALA A 538 40.40 -27.42 36.10
N ASP A 539 41.49 -26.70 36.32
CA ASP A 539 41.81 -26.11 37.62
C ASP A 539 40.90 -24.90 37.88
N GLY A 540 40.52 -24.67 39.14
CA GLY A 540 39.62 -23.58 39.49
C GLY A 540 39.21 -23.57 40.96
N TYR A 541 38.01 -23.06 41.23
CA TYR A 541 37.47 -22.92 42.58
C TYR A 541 36.11 -23.58 42.70
N ALA A 542 35.90 -24.35 43.77
CA ALA A 542 34.58 -24.82 44.18
C ALA A 542 34.13 -24.04 45.43
N THR A 543 32.99 -23.37 45.36
CA THR A 543 32.38 -22.65 46.49
C THR A 543 31.03 -23.25 46.85
N ILE A 544 30.87 -23.71 48.09
CA ILE A 544 29.62 -24.20 48.65
C ILE A 544 28.86 -23.04 49.29
N TYR A 545 27.59 -22.90 48.94
CA TYR A 545 26.65 -21.90 49.43
C TYR A 545 25.51 -22.56 50.22
N SER A 546 25.01 -21.85 51.23
CA SER A 546 23.72 -22.15 51.87
C SER A 546 22.56 -21.92 50.88
N ILE A 547 21.37 -22.42 51.20
CA ILE A 547 20.14 -22.07 50.44
C ILE A 547 19.79 -20.57 50.45
N THR A 548 20.36 -19.81 51.39
CA THR A 548 20.20 -18.34 51.48
C THR A 548 21.26 -17.59 50.67
N GLY A 549 22.16 -18.30 49.97
CA GLY A 549 23.19 -17.70 49.12
C GLY A 549 24.45 -17.25 49.87
N GLN A 550 24.61 -17.62 51.15
CA GLN A 550 25.83 -17.32 51.90
C GLN A 550 26.93 -18.33 51.54
N ALA A 551 28.11 -17.85 51.14
CA ALA A 551 29.27 -18.71 50.91
C ALA A 551 29.77 -19.32 52.24
N ILE A 552 29.90 -20.64 52.29
CA ILE A 552 30.27 -21.39 53.49
C ILE A 552 31.70 -21.94 53.37
N VAL A 553 32.04 -22.53 52.23
CA VAL A 553 33.35 -23.14 51.97
C VAL A 553 33.80 -22.74 50.57
N THR A 554 35.07 -22.39 50.40
CA THR A 554 35.71 -22.20 49.08
C THR A 554 37.02 -22.97 49.05
N THR A 555 37.19 -23.82 48.05
CA THR A 555 38.35 -24.70 47.91
C THR A 555 38.89 -24.65 46.49
N ASN A 556 40.21 -24.67 46.34
CA ASN A 556 40.84 -24.85 45.02
C ASN A 556 40.59 -26.28 44.55
N ILE A 557 40.18 -26.45 43.31
CA ILE A 557 40.05 -27.75 42.66
C ILE A 557 41.06 -27.84 41.52
N THR A 558 41.54 -29.06 41.27
CA THR A 558 42.40 -29.39 40.13
C THR A 558 41.67 -30.30 39.16
N LYS A 559 42.17 -30.44 37.94
CA LYS A 559 41.65 -31.45 37.00
C LYS A 559 41.70 -32.86 37.60
N GLY A 560 40.57 -33.56 37.62
CA GLY A 560 40.39 -34.92 38.18
C GLY A 560 39.48 -34.95 39.40
N ASP A 561 39.62 -35.99 40.23
CA ASP A 561 38.83 -36.19 41.45
C ASP A 561 39.35 -35.30 42.59
N ASN A 562 38.48 -34.45 43.12
CA ASN A 562 38.73 -33.58 44.26
C ASN A 562 37.76 -33.91 45.38
N SER A 563 38.22 -33.85 46.62
CA SER A 563 37.40 -34.09 47.80
C SER A 563 37.28 -32.84 48.66
N ILE A 564 36.04 -32.54 49.08
CA ILE A 564 35.74 -31.43 49.99
C ILE A 564 35.13 -32.02 51.26
N ASP A 565 35.75 -31.76 52.41
CA ASP A 565 35.19 -32.11 53.72
C ASP A 565 34.02 -31.19 54.07
N ILE A 566 32.85 -31.80 54.24
CA ILE A 566 31.58 -31.16 54.59
C ILE A 566 31.02 -31.69 55.91
N SER A 567 31.81 -32.42 56.70
CA SER A 567 31.39 -33.01 57.98
C SER A 567 30.89 -31.99 59.00
N HIS A 568 31.39 -30.75 58.90
CA HIS A 568 31.02 -29.63 59.75
C HIS A 568 29.71 -28.93 59.34
N LEU A 569 29.14 -29.28 58.18
CA LEU A 569 27.88 -28.69 57.70
C LEU A 569 26.68 -29.40 58.34
N PRO A 570 25.67 -28.67 58.85
CA PRO A 570 24.40 -29.26 59.28
C PRO A 570 23.68 -29.99 58.14
N ALA A 571 22.87 -31.00 58.46
CA ALA A 571 22.01 -31.65 57.48
C ALA A 571 21.07 -30.64 56.80
N GLY A 572 21.01 -30.66 55.47
CA GLY A 572 20.32 -29.64 54.70
C GLY A 572 20.68 -29.64 53.21
N ASN A 573 20.05 -28.75 52.45
CA ASN A 573 20.36 -28.56 51.04
C ASN A 573 21.43 -27.47 50.87
N TYR A 574 22.34 -27.69 49.94
CA TYR A 574 23.44 -26.77 49.63
C TYR A 574 23.59 -26.65 48.12
N GLN A 575 24.13 -25.52 47.68
CA GLN A 575 24.55 -25.32 46.30
C GLN A 575 26.07 -25.30 46.25
N VAL A 576 26.66 -25.85 45.20
CA VAL A 576 28.10 -25.75 44.93
C VAL A 576 28.27 -25.10 43.58
N LYS A 577 28.95 -23.95 43.57
CA LYS A 577 29.37 -23.21 42.38
C LYS A 577 30.79 -23.64 42.05
N ILE A 578 31.06 -23.97 40.80
CA ILE A 578 32.37 -24.36 40.33
C ILE A 578 32.79 -23.34 39.27
N ASP A 579 33.87 -22.63 39.56
CA ASP A 579 34.40 -21.52 38.78
C ASP A 579 35.74 -21.97 38.16
N THR A 580 35.67 -22.30 36.87
CA THR A 580 36.83 -22.64 36.02
C THR A 580 36.85 -21.66 34.84
N ASP A 581 37.27 -22.08 33.64
CA ASP A 581 37.06 -21.28 32.42
C ASP A 581 35.56 -21.03 32.13
N GLU A 582 34.69 -21.92 32.63
CA GLU A 582 33.24 -21.74 32.68
C GLU A 582 32.73 -21.89 34.13
N THR A 583 31.68 -21.14 34.46
CA THR A 583 31.00 -21.20 35.76
C THR A 583 29.79 -22.13 35.70
N THR A 584 29.74 -23.15 36.56
CA THR A 584 28.58 -24.04 36.71
C THR A 584 28.10 -24.09 38.16
N THR A 585 26.83 -24.46 38.38
CA THR A 585 26.24 -24.57 39.73
C THR A 585 25.44 -25.86 39.85
N HIS A 586 25.66 -26.60 40.93
CA HIS A 586 24.98 -27.86 41.23
C HIS A 586 24.38 -27.84 42.64
N ARG A 587 23.38 -28.68 42.90
CA ARG A 587 22.75 -28.83 44.22
C ARG A 587 23.07 -30.19 44.81
N PHE A 588 23.43 -30.25 46.09
CA PHE A 588 23.56 -31.50 46.83
C PHE A 588 22.85 -31.43 48.20
N THR A 589 22.47 -32.59 48.73
CA THR A 589 21.85 -32.72 50.05
C THR A 589 22.85 -33.34 51.01
N LYS A 590 23.13 -32.66 52.13
CA LYS A 590 23.91 -33.18 53.26
C LYS A 590 22.98 -33.95 54.20
N GLN A 591 23.35 -35.17 54.54
CA GLN A 591 22.66 -36.00 55.54
C GLN A 591 23.47 -36.12 56.83
#